data_AF-A0AAV2RHF0-F1
#
_entry.id   AF-A0AAV2RHF0-F1
#
_cell.length_a   1.000
_cell.length_b   1.000
_cell.length_c   1.000
_cell.angle_alpha   90.00
_cell.angle_beta   90.00
_cell.angle_gamma   90.00
#
_symmetry.space_group_name_H-M   'P 1'
#
loop_
_entity.id
_entity.type
_entity.pdbx_description
1 polymer ?
#
loop_
_entity_poly.entity_id
_entity_poly.type
_entity_poly.pdbx_seq_one_letter_code
_entity_poly.pdbx_strand_id
1 'polypeptide(L)'
;RKLKLLQEELNKFLKGLQNLAWEEKGRVHDVVISSTPSAAPYSLVLIKKLLRDAGISVYCASHLHSTVHKVGPELSSSFCDVGSGERSQHNLAFTVLWKDTQQSELMVSPMSQTRVCGEANIVRYLSRLFPTTSVYNYEAASSFCCIAETDQLMDQMQAQLADGNRKEKQAALRQLNGKLGDKRFLLGDHLSIADILAWSLVKQMDGGASAPANVAKWYKAIDSVLTPDSKNHKINEAQKRVHQTDQNETDNKIKKQKISPVKKEKSPLKPSNAQNTPFPSLPPSSINNSHMDRSGLQNYLMKNGIKYQVQDHKEVFTVEALMQCVSVMPGLHMKNLFLKDKKKNLYLLSTRHDAKVTLNDVAKKIGTKDLRFGDESVMKEILGVAQGCVTAFALVNDTKHQVKMVIDEEAMSNAHQYVNFHPLSNAATLGVSPNDLQKFFTLTGHKPTLLKFE
;
A
#
# COMPACT_ATOMS: atom_id res chain seq x y z
N ARG A 1 16.48 -20.40 -31.06
CA ARG A 1 16.28 -18.95 -30.86
C ARG A 1 14.99 -18.64 -30.10
N LYS A 2 13.80 -19.09 -30.55
CA LYS A 2 12.52 -18.95 -29.81
C LYS A 2 12.53 -19.62 -28.42
N LEU A 3 13.09 -20.82 -28.30
CA LEU A 3 13.30 -21.51 -27.02
C LEU A 3 14.23 -20.75 -26.05
N LYS A 4 15.22 -20.02 -26.58
CA LYS A 4 16.18 -19.25 -25.78
C LYS A 4 15.55 -17.98 -25.21
N LEU A 5 14.73 -17.31 -26.03
CA LEU A 5 13.90 -16.17 -25.63
C LEU A 5 12.85 -16.57 -24.58
N LEU A 6 12.22 -17.74 -24.74
CA LEU A 6 11.25 -18.25 -23.75
C LEU A 6 11.92 -18.59 -22.42
N GLN A 7 13.15 -19.12 -22.45
CA GLN A 7 13.95 -19.37 -21.26
C GLN A 7 14.36 -18.05 -20.58
N GLU A 8 14.71 -17.02 -21.35
CA GLU A 8 15.06 -15.69 -20.84
C GLU A 8 13.86 -14.95 -20.26
N GLU A 9 12.67 -15.07 -20.86
CA GLU A 9 11.42 -14.51 -20.33
C GLU A 9 10.92 -15.29 -19.11
N LEU A 10 11.01 -16.62 -19.11
CA LEU A 10 10.73 -17.43 -17.93
C LEU A 10 11.71 -17.10 -16.80
N ASN A 11 12.99 -16.88 -17.11
CA ASN A 11 13.99 -16.47 -16.13
C ASN A 11 13.80 -15.02 -15.67
N LYS A 12 13.27 -14.12 -16.50
CA LYS A 12 12.88 -12.75 -16.10
C LYS A 12 11.60 -12.74 -15.26
N PHE A 13 10.65 -13.63 -15.56
CA PHE A 13 9.43 -13.83 -14.78
C PHE A 13 9.77 -14.48 -13.43
N LEU A 14 10.61 -15.52 -13.42
CA LEU A 14 11.15 -16.12 -12.21
C LEU A 14 12.06 -15.15 -11.45
N LYS A 15 12.84 -14.28 -12.12
CA LYS A 15 13.56 -13.17 -11.47
C LYS A 15 12.64 -12.08 -10.96
N GLY A 16 11.53 -11.77 -11.64
CA GLY A 16 10.49 -10.87 -11.15
C GLY A 16 9.69 -11.47 -9.99
N LEU A 17 9.65 -12.80 -9.91
CA LEU A 17 9.20 -13.56 -8.76
C LEU A 17 10.29 -13.75 -7.69
N GLN A 18 11.58 -13.58 -8.00
CA GLN A 18 12.66 -13.51 -7.01
C GLN A 18 12.81 -12.08 -6.46
N ASN A 19 12.43 -11.07 -7.24
CA ASN A 19 12.37 -9.64 -6.93
C ASN A 19 10.94 -9.19 -6.55
N LEU A 20 10.07 -10.17 -6.28
CA LEU A 20 8.86 -10.02 -5.48
C LEU A 20 9.27 -9.25 -4.21
N ALA A 21 8.44 -8.34 -3.68
CA ALA A 21 8.62 -7.64 -2.39
C ALA A 21 8.67 -8.57 -1.14
N TRP A 22 9.14 -9.80 -1.34
CA TRP A 22 9.36 -10.91 -0.43
C TRP A 22 10.88 -11.15 -0.29
N GLU A 23 11.72 -10.23 -0.82
CA GLU A 23 13.18 -10.15 -0.66
C GLU A 23 13.64 -9.87 0.79
N GLU A 24 12.76 -9.90 1.79
CA GLU A 24 13.20 -10.27 3.14
C GLU A 24 13.39 -11.79 3.17
N LYS A 25 14.60 -12.29 2.85
CA LYS A 25 14.95 -13.68 3.17
C LYS A 25 14.71 -13.91 4.68
N GLY A 26 13.56 -14.50 5.03
CA GLY A 26 13.28 -15.00 6.37
C GLY A 26 12.04 -14.45 7.10
N ARG A 27 11.18 -13.60 6.50
CA ARG A 27 9.96 -13.12 7.18
C ARG A 27 8.68 -13.38 6.40
N VAL A 28 7.67 -13.89 7.13
CA VAL A 28 6.33 -14.17 6.64
C VAL A 28 5.51 -12.89 6.63
N HIS A 29 4.87 -12.56 5.51
CA HIS A 29 3.86 -11.51 5.48
C HIS A 29 2.59 -12.03 6.14
N ASP A 30 2.18 -11.45 7.27
CA ASP A 30 0.97 -11.90 7.98
C ASP A 30 -0.21 -10.99 7.75
N VAL A 31 -1.33 -11.61 7.40
CA VAL A 31 -2.61 -10.93 7.23
C VAL A 31 -3.61 -11.56 8.18
N VAL A 32 -4.14 -10.76 9.10
CA VAL A 32 -5.23 -11.18 9.99
C VAL A 32 -6.55 -10.68 9.41
N ILE A 33 -7.47 -11.60 9.12
CA ILE A 33 -8.81 -11.29 8.63
C ILE A 33 -9.82 -11.70 9.71
N SER A 34 -10.58 -10.75 10.23
CA SER A 34 -11.74 -11.04 11.06
C SER A 34 -12.99 -11.19 10.20
N SER A 35 -13.77 -12.25 10.37
CA SER A 35 -15.05 -12.41 9.66
C SER A 35 -16.05 -13.25 10.44
N THR A 36 -17.34 -13.05 10.18
CA THR A 36 -18.40 -13.91 10.72
C THR A 36 -18.50 -15.22 9.90
N PRO A 37 -18.75 -16.39 10.52
CA PRO A 37 -18.82 -17.67 9.79
C PRO A 37 -19.88 -17.72 8.68
N SER A 38 -20.99 -16.99 8.83
CA SER A 38 -22.06 -16.92 7.81
C SER A 38 -21.68 -16.11 6.57
N ALA A 39 -20.63 -15.28 6.65
CA ALA A 39 -20.06 -14.52 5.54
C ALA A 39 -18.55 -14.82 5.46
N ALA A 40 -18.23 -16.12 5.33
CA ALA A 40 -16.85 -16.57 5.25
C ALA A 40 -16.16 -16.04 3.99
N PRO A 41 -14.94 -15.48 4.08
CA PRO A 41 -14.26 -14.85 2.95
C PRO A 41 -13.61 -15.91 2.05
N TYR A 42 -14.41 -16.66 1.30
CA TYR A 42 -13.94 -17.74 0.43
C TYR A 42 -12.97 -17.26 -0.66
N SER A 43 -12.93 -15.97 -0.98
CA SER A 43 -11.91 -15.40 -1.87
C SER A 43 -10.50 -15.77 -1.41
N LEU A 44 -10.25 -15.84 -0.10
CA LEU A 44 -8.96 -16.27 0.47
C LEU A 44 -8.62 -17.72 0.12
N VAL A 45 -9.60 -18.62 0.06
CA VAL A 45 -9.40 -20.03 -0.31
C VAL A 45 -8.94 -20.13 -1.76
N LEU A 46 -9.60 -19.39 -2.65
CA LEU A 46 -9.24 -19.35 -4.06
C LEU A 46 -7.88 -18.69 -4.27
N ILE A 47 -7.62 -17.55 -3.62
CA ILE A 47 -6.31 -16.87 -3.67
C ILE A 47 -5.22 -17.80 -3.15
N LYS A 48 -5.42 -18.46 -2.01
CA LYS A 48 -4.47 -19.45 -1.46
C LYS A 48 -4.11 -20.52 -2.49
N LYS A 49 -5.10 -21.09 -3.18
CA LYS A 49 -4.88 -22.10 -4.22
C LYS A 49 -4.08 -21.53 -5.39
N LEU A 50 -4.48 -20.37 -5.91
CA LEU A 50 -3.80 -19.71 -7.04
C LEU A 50 -2.34 -19.39 -6.71
N LEU A 51 -2.05 -18.99 -5.48
CA LEU A 51 -0.69 -18.69 -5.03
C LEU A 51 0.16 -19.94 -4.88
N ARG A 52 -0.38 -21.01 -4.30
CA ARG A 52 0.31 -22.30 -4.22
C ARG A 52 0.61 -22.86 -5.61
N ASP A 53 -0.32 -22.75 -6.54
CA ASP A 53 -0.13 -23.17 -7.94
C ASP A 53 0.94 -22.32 -8.66
N ALA A 54 1.13 -21.07 -8.23
CA ALA A 54 2.20 -20.20 -8.69
C ALA A 54 3.56 -20.44 -8.00
N GLY A 55 3.63 -21.39 -7.05
CA GLY A 55 4.85 -21.74 -6.32
C GLY A 55 5.14 -20.87 -5.09
N ILE A 56 4.16 -20.05 -4.64
CA ILE A 56 4.28 -19.22 -3.43
C ILE A 56 3.78 -20.03 -2.23
N SER A 57 4.59 -20.13 -1.18
CA SER A 57 4.18 -20.85 0.04
C SER A 57 3.25 -19.97 0.88
N VAL A 58 2.03 -20.47 1.11
CA VAL A 58 1.01 -19.77 1.90
C VAL A 58 0.62 -20.66 3.07
N TYR A 59 0.71 -20.13 4.29
CA TYR A 59 0.18 -20.71 5.52
C TYR A 59 -1.22 -20.17 5.78
N CYS A 60 -2.15 -21.00 6.21
CA CYS A 60 -3.50 -20.59 6.58
C CYS A 60 -3.90 -21.22 7.90
N ALA A 61 -4.30 -20.38 8.85
CA ALA A 61 -4.81 -20.78 10.15
C ALA A 61 -6.12 -20.06 10.43
N SER A 62 -6.96 -20.67 11.27
CA SER A 62 -8.15 -20.01 11.77
C SER A 62 -8.31 -20.17 13.28
N HIS A 63 -8.88 -19.15 13.91
CA HIS A 63 -9.07 -19.06 15.36
C HIS A 63 -10.48 -18.54 15.67
N LEU A 64 -10.99 -18.87 16.86
CA LEU A 64 -12.28 -18.37 17.33
C LEU A 64 -12.07 -17.14 18.22
N HIS A 65 -12.86 -16.10 18.01
CA HIS A 65 -13.02 -15.00 18.97
C HIS A 65 -14.12 -15.33 19.99
N SER A 66 -14.12 -14.66 21.15
CA SER A 66 -15.11 -14.89 22.22
C SER A 66 -16.58 -14.74 21.79
N THR A 67 -16.83 -14.00 20.71
CA THR A 67 -18.16 -13.79 20.11
C THR A 67 -18.66 -14.96 19.24
N VAL A 68 -17.80 -15.94 18.91
CA VAL A 68 -18.15 -17.08 18.06
C VAL A 68 -17.66 -18.37 18.72
N HIS A 69 -18.58 -19.25 19.10
CA HIS A 69 -18.24 -20.44 19.89
C HIS A 69 -17.94 -21.69 19.06
N LYS A 70 -18.40 -21.73 17.79
CA LYS A 70 -18.14 -22.85 16.89
C LYS A 70 -18.10 -22.41 15.44
N VAL A 71 -17.36 -23.17 14.64
CA VAL A 71 -17.27 -23.04 13.19
C VAL A 71 -17.51 -24.42 12.59
N GLY A 72 -18.19 -24.48 11.44
CA GLY A 72 -18.50 -25.74 10.77
C GLY A 72 -17.25 -26.46 10.24
N PRO A 73 -17.31 -27.80 10.06
CA PRO A 73 -16.16 -28.59 9.63
C PRO A 73 -15.61 -28.18 8.26
N GLU A 74 -16.46 -27.73 7.33
CA GLU A 74 -16.06 -27.22 6.02
C GLU A 74 -15.18 -25.96 6.11
N LEU A 75 -15.54 -25.02 6.99
CA LEU A 75 -14.77 -23.80 7.19
C LEU A 75 -13.45 -24.12 7.90
N SER A 76 -13.48 -25.01 8.90
CA SER A 76 -12.27 -25.48 9.58
C SER A 76 -11.29 -26.13 8.60
N SER A 77 -11.76 -26.94 7.65
CA SER A 77 -10.88 -27.57 6.65
C SER A 77 -10.41 -26.60 5.55
N SER A 78 -11.25 -25.64 5.15
CA SER A 78 -10.92 -24.70 4.09
C SER A 78 -9.92 -23.62 4.52
N PHE A 79 -10.01 -23.17 5.78
CA PHE A 79 -9.25 -22.05 6.35
C PHE A 79 -8.21 -22.49 7.41
N CYS A 80 -7.93 -23.78 7.54
CA CYS A 80 -6.85 -24.28 8.38
C CYS A 80 -6.06 -25.32 7.58
N ASP A 81 -4.76 -25.09 7.42
CA ASP A 81 -3.89 -26.10 6.84
C ASP A 81 -3.47 -27.11 7.90
N VAL A 82 -3.72 -28.38 7.65
CA VAL A 82 -3.25 -29.47 8.51
C VAL A 82 -1.86 -29.89 8.05
N GLY A 83 -0.87 -29.79 8.95
CA GLY A 83 0.48 -30.30 8.71
C GLY A 83 1.36 -29.46 7.76
N SER A 84 1.06 -28.18 7.57
CA SER A 84 1.83 -27.28 6.69
C SER A 84 3.19 -26.83 7.23
N GLY A 85 3.59 -27.23 8.44
CA GLY A 85 4.83 -26.78 9.07
C GLY A 85 4.65 -25.46 9.84
N GLU A 86 5.75 -24.80 10.20
CA GLU A 86 5.67 -23.56 10.98
C GLU A 86 5.25 -22.37 10.14
N ARG A 87 4.44 -21.49 10.73
CA ARG A 87 4.03 -20.21 10.14
C ARG A 87 5.23 -19.44 9.58
N SER A 88 6.35 -19.39 10.31
CA SER A 88 7.63 -18.72 10.00
C SER A 88 8.28 -19.15 8.67
N GLN A 89 7.94 -20.33 8.16
CA GLN A 89 8.58 -20.94 6.98
C GLN A 89 7.89 -20.58 5.66
N HIS A 90 6.79 -19.83 5.72
CA HIS A 90 5.99 -19.50 4.55
C HIS A 90 6.28 -18.08 4.05
N ASN A 91 5.95 -17.80 2.79
CA ASN A 91 5.99 -16.44 2.29
C ASN A 91 4.86 -15.63 2.92
N LEU A 92 3.63 -16.16 2.87
CA LEU A 92 2.39 -15.49 3.28
C LEU A 92 1.68 -16.29 4.37
N ALA A 93 1.09 -15.63 5.35
CA ALA A 93 0.20 -16.24 6.33
C ALA A 93 -1.17 -15.55 6.34
N PHE A 94 -2.21 -16.34 6.15
CA PHE A 94 -3.60 -15.92 6.36
C PHE A 94 -4.10 -16.44 7.69
N THR A 95 -4.34 -15.52 8.63
CA THR A 95 -4.92 -15.82 9.92
C THR A 95 -6.37 -15.37 9.94
N VAL A 96 -7.32 -16.30 9.88
CA VAL A 96 -8.76 -15.98 9.94
C VAL A 96 -9.25 -16.04 11.38
N LEU A 97 -9.65 -14.90 11.93
CA LEU A 97 -10.28 -14.80 13.23
C LEU A 97 -11.81 -14.79 13.06
N TRP A 98 -12.47 -15.87 13.44
CA TRP A 98 -13.92 -15.96 13.42
C TRP A 98 -14.51 -15.09 14.52
N LYS A 99 -15.10 -13.97 14.13
CA LYS A 99 -15.60 -12.92 15.02
C LYS A 99 -16.92 -12.38 14.49
N ASP A 100 -17.85 -12.07 15.38
CA ASP A 100 -19.09 -11.42 14.98
C ASP A 100 -18.77 -9.99 14.53
N THR A 101 -18.91 -9.79 13.22
CA THR A 101 -18.50 -8.59 12.49
C THR A 101 -19.54 -8.35 11.40
N GLN A 102 -19.83 -7.09 11.11
CA GLN A 102 -20.80 -6.75 10.05
C GLN A 102 -20.25 -7.08 8.66
N GLN A 103 -18.95 -6.86 8.46
CA GLN A 103 -18.23 -7.17 7.24
C GLN A 103 -16.88 -7.78 7.59
N SER A 104 -16.26 -8.49 6.65
CA SER A 104 -14.88 -8.96 6.84
C SER A 104 -13.92 -7.77 7.01
N GLU A 105 -13.04 -7.85 7.99
CA GLU A 105 -12.08 -6.80 8.34
C GLU A 105 -10.66 -7.36 8.22
N LEU A 106 -9.80 -6.69 7.45
CA LEU A 106 -8.39 -7.00 7.37
C LEU A 106 -7.58 -6.06 8.26
N MET A 107 -6.62 -6.65 8.98
CA MET A 107 -5.64 -5.98 9.81
C MET A 107 -4.27 -6.63 9.62
N VAL A 108 -3.28 -5.83 9.21
CA VAL A 108 -1.89 -6.27 9.09
C VAL A 108 -1.04 -5.67 10.21
N SER A 109 -1.30 -4.41 10.58
CA SER A 109 -0.64 -3.75 11.70
C SER A 109 -1.64 -3.05 12.61
N PRO A 110 -2.14 -3.72 13.68
CA PRO A 110 -3.15 -3.16 14.59
C PRO A 110 -2.80 -1.81 15.20
N MET A 111 -1.51 -1.47 15.29
CA MET A 111 -1.02 -0.24 15.91
C MET A 111 -0.90 0.93 14.94
N SER A 112 -0.92 0.69 13.62
CA SER A 112 -0.61 1.71 12.62
C SER A 112 -1.59 1.74 11.43
N GLN A 113 -2.53 0.81 11.37
CA GLN A 113 -3.48 0.67 10.27
C GLN A 113 -4.92 0.81 10.78
N THR A 114 -5.73 1.56 10.03
CA THR A 114 -7.19 1.48 10.14
C THR A 114 -7.68 0.20 9.46
N ARG A 115 -8.62 -0.50 10.10
CA ARG A 115 -9.22 -1.74 9.56
C ARG A 115 -9.67 -1.52 8.12
N VAL A 116 -9.27 -2.45 7.25
CA VAL A 116 -9.77 -2.49 5.87
C VAL A 116 -11.04 -3.33 5.87
N CYS A 117 -12.19 -2.69 5.73
CA CYS A 117 -13.49 -3.34 5.78
C CYS A 117 -13.98 -3.74 4.38
N GLY A 118 -14.68 -4.87 4.29
CA GLY A 118 -15.30 -5.38 3.08
C GLY A 118 -14.38 -6.31 2.30
N GLU A 119 -14.91 -7.47 1.90
CA GLU A 119 -14.14 -8.50 1.19
C GLU A 119 -13.58 -7.98 -0.15
N ALA A 120 -14.31 -7.12 -0.87
CA ALA A 120 -13.80 -6.47 -2.07
C ALA A 120 -12.48 -5.72 -1.83
N ASN A 121 -12.37 -4.98 -0.72
CA ASN A 121 -11.17 -4.25 -0.37
C ASN A 121 -10.04 -5.18 0.09
N ILE A 122 -10.38 -6.30 0.72
CA ILE A 122 -9.42 -7.35 1.07
C ILE A 122 -8.83 -7.98 -0.20
N VAL A 123 -9.67 -8.35 -1.18
CA VAL A 123 -9.22 -8.91 -2.47
C VAL A 123 -8.33 -7.90 -3.20
N ARG A 124 -8.73 -6.63 -3.25
CA ARG A 124 -7.92 -5.52 -3.77
C ARG A 124 -6.57 -5.39 -3.07
N TYR A 125 -6.55 -5.44 -1.74
CA TYR A 125 -5.32 -5.37 -0.95
C TYR A 125 -4.39 -6.54 -1.31
N LEU A 126 -4.92 -7.77 -1.28
CA LEU A 126 -4.17 -8.98 -1.59
C LEU A 126 -3.64 -8.97 -3.02
N SER A 127 -4.40 -8.45 -3.99
CA SER A 127 -3.95 -8.33 -5.37
C SER A 127 -2.71 -7.44 -5.53
N ARG A 128 -2.55 -6.43 -4.65
CA ARG A 128 -1.41 -5.50 -4.65
C ARG A 128 -0.19 -6.06 -3.92
N LEU A 129 -0.35 -7.15 -3.15
CA LEU A 129 0.79 -7.90 -2.61
C LEU A 129 1.60 -8.59 -3.73
N PHE A 130 1.01 -8.72 -4.92
CA PHE A 130 1.69 -9.25 -6.09
C PHE A 130 2.44 -8.14 -6.85
N PRO A 131 3.62 -8.43 -7.43
CA PRO A 131 4.41 -7.50 -8.20
C PRO A 131 3.60 -7.00 -9.37
N THR A 132 3.97 -5.82 -9.84
CA THR A 132 3.36 -5.25 -11.04
C THR A 132 3.57 -6.13 -12.29
N THR A 133 4.54 -7.03 -12.28
CA THR A 133 4.74 -8.00 -13.37
C THR A 133 3.88 -9.26 -13.24
N SER A 134 3.10 -9.40 -12.17
CA SER A 134 2.24 -10.55 -11.92
C SER A 134 0.86 -10.35 -12.54
N VAL A 135 0.35 -11.40 -13.19
CA VAL A 135 -1.01 -11.46 -13.74
C VAL A 135 -2.11 -11.29 -12.68
N TYR A 136 -1.75 -11.40 -11.39
CA TYR A 136 -2.66 -11.26 -10.26
C TYR A 136 -2.74 -9.82 -9.72
N ASN A 137 -1.84 -8.93 -10.12
CA ASN A 137 -1.95 -7.50 -9.84
C ASN A 137 -2.75 -6.83 -10.96
N TYR A 138 -4.04 -6.60 -10.69
CA TYR A 138 -4.97 -6.07 -11.69
C TYR A 138 -4.65 -4.64 -12.16
N GLU A 139 -3.88 -3.87 -11.37
CA GLU A 139 -3.48 -2.50 -11.72
C GLU A 139 -2.31 -2.46 -12.70
N ALA A 140 -1.56 -3.56 -12.81
CA ALA A 140 -0.26 -3.51 -13.45
C ALA A 140 -0.26 -3.98 -14.91
N ALA A 141 -1.27 -4.74 -15.31
CA ALA A 141 -1.45 -5.22 -16.68
C ALA A 141 -2.59 -4.52 -17.44
N SER A 142 -3.24 -3.53 -16.81
CA SER A 142 -4.54 -3.00 -17.27
C SER A 142 -4.48 -1.52 -17.59
N SER A 143 -5.22 -1.10 -18.63
CA SER A 143 -5.48 0.33 -18.84
C SER A 143 -6.29 0.91 -17.67
N PHE A 144 -6.18 2.23 -17.44
CA PHE A 144 -6.95 2.91 -16.39
C PHE A 144 -8.46 2.62 -16.46
N CYS A 145 -9.02 2.53 -17.68
CA CYS A 145 -10.42 2.20 -17.89
C CYS A 145 -10.77 0.79 -17.38
N CYS A 146 -9.89 -0.19 -17.58
CA CYS A 146 -10.09 -1.57 -17.12
C CYS A 146 -10.00 -1.67 -15.59
N ILE A 147 -9.11 -0.89 -14.96
CA ILE A 147 -9.01 -0.80 -13.49
C ILE A 147 -10.31 -0.24 -12.92
N ALA A 148 -10.78 0.90 -13.47
CA ALA A 148 -12.02 1.54 -13.04
C ALA A 148 -13.25 0.63 -13.25
N GLU A 149 -13.33 -0.09 -14.37
CA GLU A 149 -14.42 -1.05 -14.60
C GLU A 149 -14.38 -2.21 -13.59
N THR A 150 -13.17 -2.72 -13.29
CA THR A 150 -12.99 -3.78 -12.30
C THR A 150 -13.47 -3.31 -10.92
N ASP A 151 -13.05 -2.11 -10.52
CA ASP A 151 -13.42 -1.55 -9.22
C ASP A 151 -14.92 -1.28 -9.13
N GLN A 152 -15.51 -0.68 -10.17
CA GLN A 152 -16.96 -0.46 -10.24
C GLN A 152 -17.73 -1.78 -10.13
N LEU A 153 -17.30 -2.84 -10.84
CA LEU A 153 -17.97 -4.13 -10.78
C LEU A 153 -17.85 -4.76 -9.38
N MET A 154 -16.67 -4.69 -8.75
CA MET A 154 -16.45 -5.22 -7.41
C MET A 154 -17.29 -4.50 -6.35
N ASP A 155 -17.39 -3.17 -6.43
CA ASP A 155 -18.20 -2.38 -5.48
C ASP A 155 -19.69 -2.68 -5.65
N GLN A 156 -20.17 -2.82 -6.89
CA GLN A 156 -21.55 -3.25 -7.18
C GLN A 156 -21.83 -4.63 -6.58
N MET A 157 -20.93 -5.60 -6.77
CA MET A 157 -21.10 -6.95 -6.24
C MET A 157 -21.06 -6.99 -4.72
N GLN A 158 -20.14 -6.27 -4.08
CA GLN A 158 -20.10 -6.17 -2.61
C GLN A 158 -21.42 -5.61 -2.07
N ALA A 159 -21.87 -4.47 -2.60
CA ALA A 159 -23.09 -3.82 -2.14
C ALA A 159 -24.36 -4.68 -2.37
N GLN A 160 -24.45 -5.41 -3.47
CA GLN A 160 -25.67 -6.14 -3.83
C GLN A 160 -25.70 -7.61 -3.41
N LEU A 161 -24.56 -8.33 -3.50
CA LEU A 161 -24.48 -9.76 -3.17
C LEU A 161 -24.15 -10.00 -1.70
N ALA A 162 -23.24 -9.22 -1.12
CA ALA A 162 -22.91 -9.35 0.31
C ALA A 162 -23.96 -8.65 1.16
N ASP A 163 -24.09 -7.33 0.98
CA ASP A 163 -24.86 -6.44 1.86
C ASP A 163 -26.35 -6.30 1.46
N GLY A 164 -26.69 -6.73 0.25
CA GLY A 164 -28.04 -6.56 -0.31
C GLY A 164 -29.09 -7.52 0.25
N ASN A 165 -30.36 -7.12 0.14
CA ASN A 165 -31.51 -7.97 0.44
C ASN A 165 -31.73 -9.06 -0.63
N ARG A 166 -32.67 -9.99 -0.40
CA ARG A 166 -32.94 -11.10 -1.34
C ARG A 166 -33.24 -10.66 -2.78
N LYS A 167 -33.94 -9.54 -2.98
CA LYS A 167 -34.25 -9.02 -4.32
C LYS A 167 -33.00 -8.45 -4.99
N GLU A 168 -32.17 -7.73 -4.25
CA GLU A 168 -30.90 -7.19 -4.74
C GLU A 168 -29.93 -8.30 -5.10
N LYS A 169 -29.79 -9.34 -4.27
CA LYS A 169 -28.98 -10.53 -4.58
C LYS A 169 -29.45 -11.21 -5.87
N GLN A 170 -30.76 -11.38 -6.04
CA GLN A 170 -31.32 -11.96 -7.28
C GLN A 170 -31.08 -11.08 -8.51
N ALA A 171 -31.19 -9.75 -8.38
CA ALA A 171 -30.91 -8.81 -9.45
C ALA A 171 -29.43 -8.85 -9.86
N ALA A 172 -28.51 -8.87 -8.89
CA ALA A 172 -27.08 -8.99 -9.12
C ALA A 172 -26.72 -10.32 -9.80
N LEU A 173 -27.30 -11.44 -9.38
CA LEU A 173 -27.10 -12.73 -10.07
C LEU A 173 -27.57 -12.69 -11.53
N ARG A 174 -28.67 -12.00 -11.84
CA ARG A 174 -29.13 -11.81 -13.23
C ARG A 174 -28.17 -10.94 -14.03
N GLN A 175 -27.65 -9.87 -13.42
CA GLN A 175 -26.64 -8.99 -14.04
C GLN A 175 -25.34 -9.77 -14.34
N LEU A 176 -24.84 -10.55 -13.37
CA LEU A 176 -23.68 -11.42 -13.59
C LEU A 176 -23.94 -12.45 -14.68
N ASN A 177 -25.12 -13.07 -14.71
CA ASN A 177 -25.48 -14.02 -15.76
C ASN A 177 -25.46 -13.39 -17.16
N GLY A 178 -25.95 -12.15 -17.28
CA GLY A 178 -25.90 -11.37 -18.52
C GLY A 178 -24.47 -10.96 -18.90
N LYS A 179 -23.66 -10.53 -17.92
CA LYS A 179 -22.26 -10.12 -18.16
C LYS A 179 -21.38 -11.31 -18.56
N LEU A 180 -21.63 -12.48 -17.97
CA LEU A 180 -20.98 -13.73 -18.36
C LEU A 180 -21.40 -14.15 -19.77
N GLY A 181 -22.70 -14.22 -20.08
CA GLY A 181 -23.15 -14.62 -21.42
C GLY A 181 -22.47 -15.91 -21.89
N ASP A 182 -21.69 -15.81 -22.96
CA ASP A 182 -20.82 -16.85 -23.54
C ASP A 182 -19.34 -16.75 -23.10
N LYS A 183 -18.97 -15.66 -22.42
CA LYS A 183 -17.61 -15.40 -21.93
C LYS A 183 -17.20 -16.39 -20.86
N ARG A 184 -15.89 -16.59 -20.78
CA ARG A 184 -15.28 -17.47 -19.79
C ARG A 184 -15.24 -16.84 -18.40
N PHE A 185 -15.00 -15.53 -18.31
CA PHE A 185 -14.88 -14.77 -17.07
C PHE A 185 -15.57 -13.40 -17.19
N LEU A 186 -15.76 -12.71 -16.06
CA LEU A 186 -16.58 -11.48 -15.98
C LEU A 186 -16.02 -10.32 -16.80
N LEU A 187 -14.70 -10.21 -16.88
CA LEU A 187 -14.00 -9.09 -17.53
C LEU A 187 -13.20 -9.53 -18.76
N GLY A 188 -13.48 -10.71 -19.32
CA GLY A 188 -12.87 -11.20 -20.55
C GLY A 188 -12.49 -12.68 -20.51
N ASP A 189 -11.35 -13.01 -21.09
CA ASP A 189 -10.89 -14.39 -21.27
C ASP A 189 -10.03 -14.90 -20.10
N HIS A 190 -9.75 -14.05 -19.11
CA HIS A 190 -8.89 -14.34 -17.98
C HIS A 190 -9.59 -14.15 -16.64
N LEU A 191 -9.22 -15.00 -15.68
CA LEU A 191 -9.68 -14.89 -14.30
C LEU A 191 -9.17 -13.58 -13.71
N SER A 192 -10.10 -12.72 -13.28
CA SER A 192 -9.79 -11.43 -12.66
C SER A 192 -10.10 -11.44 -11.16
N ILE A 193 -9.69 -10.38 -10.46
CA ILE A 193 -10.06 -10.19 -9.05
C ILE A 193 -11.57 -10.00 -8.85
N ALA A 194 -12.28 -9.53 -9.88
CA ALA A 194 -13.73 -9.46 -9.87
C ALA A 194 -14.34 -10.87 -9.90
N ASP A 195 -13.77 -11.81 -10.66
CA ASP A 195 -14.21 -13.20 -10.64
C ASP A 195 -13.98 -13.86 -9.28
N ILE A 196 -12.83 -13.60 -8.66
CA ILE A 196 -12.48 -14.12 -7.33
C ILE A 196 -13.49 -13.65 -6.28
N LEU A 197 -13.78 -12.34 -6.25
CA LEU A 197 -14.77 -11.78 -5.34
C LEU A 197 -16.17 -12.35 -5.63
N ALA A 198 -16.61 -12.30 -6.89
CA ALA A 198 -17.93 -12.79 -7.29
C ALA A 198 -18.14 -14.25 -6.88
N TRP A 199 -17.12 -15.09 -7.08
CA TRP A 199 -17.20 -16.51 -6.76
C TRP A 199 -17.35 -16.73 -5.26
N SER A 200 -16.59 -15.96 -4.46
CA SER A 200 -16.72 -15.98 -3.00
C SER A 200 -18.13 -15.61 -2.54
N LEU A 201 -18.65 -14.49 -3.06
CA LEU A 201 -19.98 -13.98 -2.67
C LEU A 201 -21.10 -14.93 -3.09
N VAL A 202 -21.00 -15.57 -4.26
CA VAL A 202 -21.94 -16.61 -4.70
C VAL A 202 -21.84 -17.86 -3.80
N LYS A 203 -20.64 -18.25 -3.37
CA LYS A 203 -20.43 -19.38 -2.45
C LYS A 203 -21.05 -19.13 -1.07
N GLN A 204 -20.96 -17.90 -0.55
CA GLN A 204 -21.56 -17.49 0.73
C GLN A 204 -23.10 -17.57 0.76
N MET A 205 -23.75 -17.66 -0.41
CA MET A 205 -25.20 -17.82 -0.49
C MET A 205 -25.59 -19.29 -0.23
N ASP A 206 -26.08 -20.00 -1.25
CA ASP A 206 -26.46 -21.40 -1.18
C ASP A 206 -25.46 -22.29 -1.94
N GLY A 207 -24.18 -21.91 -1.93
CA GLY A 207 -23.14 -22.56 -2.72
C GLY A 207 -23.37 -22.43 -4.23
N GLY A 208 -24.11 -21.40 -4.66
CA GLY A 208 -24.48 -21.20 -6.06
C GLY A 208 -25.59 -22.12 -6.57
N ALA A 209 -26.33 -22.83 -5.69
CA ALA A 209 -27.40 -23.74 -6.10
C ALA A 209 -28.56 -23.03 -6.83
N SER A 210 -28.90 -21.80 -6.42
CA SER A 210 -29.92 -20.97 -7.07
C SER A 210 -29.36 -20.05 -8.17
N ALA A 211 -28.11 -20.24 -8.57
CA ALA A 211 -27.47 -19.39 -9.57
C ALA A 211 -28.07 -19.61 -10.97
N PRO A 212 -28.27 -18.55 -11.77
CA PRO A 212 -28.66 -18.67 -13.18
C PRO A 212 -27.65 -19.46 -14.02
N ALA A 213 -28.07 -19.99 -15.18
CA ALA A 213 -27.32 -20.99 -15.95
C ALA A 213 -25.84 -20.63 -16.23
N ASN A 214 -25.54 -19.40 -16.67
CA ASN A 214 -24.17 -18.99 -16.99
C ASN A 214 -23.34 -18.84 -15.71
N VAL A 215 -23.93 -18.28 -14.65
CA VAL A 215 -23.28 -18.16 -13.34
C VAL A 215 -23.01 -19.55 -12.76
N ALA A 216 -23.97 -20.49 -12.83
CA ALA A 216 -23.78 -21.84 -12.35
C ALA A 216 -22.66 -22.59 -13.10
N LYS A 217 -22.58 -22.42 -14.43
CA LYS A 217 -21.51 -22.99 -15.27
C LYS A 217 -20.14 -22.39 -14.92
N TRP A 218 -20.05 -21.06 -14.83
CA TRP A 218 -18.84 -20.33 -14.46
C TRP A 218 -18.39 -20.67 -13.04
N TYR A 219 -19.32 -20.72 -12.08
CA TYR A 219 -19.06 -21.07 -10.69
C TYR A 219 -18.44 -22.47 -10.58
N LYS A 220 -19.05 -23.47 -11.24
CA LYS A 220 -18.50 -24.83 -11.30
C LYS A 220 -17.12 -24.89 -11.96
N ALA A 221 -16.89 -24.07 -13.00
CA ALA A 221 -15.58 -23.99 -13.64
C ALA A 221 -14.50 -23.46 -12.68
N ILE A 222 -14.79 -22.41 -11.91
CA ILE A 222 -13.86 -21.88 -10.90
C ILE A 222 -13.72 -22.83 -9.71
N ASP A 223 -14.81 -23.39 -9.20
CA ASP A 223 -14.79 -24.33 -8.06
C ASP A 223 -13.97 -25.59 -8.40
N SER A 224 -13.95 -26.02 -9.67
CA SER A 224 -13.10 -27.12 -10.13
C SER A 224 -11.58 -26.84 -9.99
N VAL A 225 -11.15 -25.57 -9.97
CA VAL A 225 -9.73 -25.19 -9.76
C VAL A 225 -9.27 -25.57 -8.36
N LEU A 226 -10.19 -25.64 -7.39
CA LEU A 226 -9.89 -26.04 -6.02
C LEU A 226 -9.69 -27.55 -5.87
N THR A 227 -10.02 -28.35 -6.90
CA THR A 227 -9.84 -29.81 -6.86
C THR A 227 -8.38 -30.22 -7.15
N PRO A 228 -7.79 -31.15 -6.38
CA PRO A 228 -6.38 -31.56 -6.50
C PRO A 228 -5.96 -32.13 -7.88
N ASP A 229 -6.90 -32.73 -8.62
CA ASP A 229 -6.62 -33.50 -9.85
C ASP A 229 -6.95 -32.77 -11.16
N SER A 230 -7.36 -31.50 -11.10
CA SER A 230 -7.62 -30.74 -12.32
C SER A 230 -6.29 -30.49 -13.05
N LYS A 231 -6.21 -30.88 -14.32
CA LYS A 231 -5.08 -30.64 -15.23
C LYS A 231 -4.88 -29.12 -15.40
N ASN A 232 -4.27 -28.47 -14.41
CA ASN A 232 -4.09 -27.02 -14.26
C ASN A 232 -3.08 -26.40 -15.25
N HIS A 233 -2.60 -27.16 -16.24
CA HIS A 233 -1.75 -26.64 -17.31
C HIS A 233 -2.45 -25.58 -18.18
N LYS A 234 -3.78 -25.65 -18.36
CA LYS A 234 -4.46 -24.78 -19.36
C LYS A 234 -4.76 -23.34 -18.91
N ILE A 235 -4.78 -23.06 -17.60
CA ILE A 235 -5.03 -21.68 -17.10
C ILE A 235 -3.71 -20.90 -17.05
N ASN A 236 -2.64 -21.53 -16.57
CA ASN A 236 -1.33 -20.90 -16.41
C ASN A 236 -0.52 -20.80 -17.73
N GLU A 237 -0.70 -21.73 -18.69
CA GLU A 237 -0.01 -21.64 -20.00
C GLU A 237 -0.62 -20.58 -20.95
N ALA A 238 -1.92 -20.30 -20.83
CA ALA A 238 -2.58 -19.26 -21.63
C ALA A 238 -2.17 -17.85 -21.17
N GLN A 239 -2.00 -17.65 -19.86
CA GLN A 239 -1.55 -16.39 -19.26
C GLN A 239 -0.12 -16.00 -19.67
N LYS A 240 0.75 -17.00 -19.95
CA LYS A 240 2.11 -16.76 -20.48
C LYS A 240 2.15 -16.32 -21.94
N ARG A 241 1.08 -16.55 -22.73
CA ARG A 241 1.08 -16.25 -24.18
C ARG A 241 0.55 -14.85 -24.53
N VAL A 242 -0.26 -14.23 -23.68
CA VAL A 242 -0.99 -12.98 -24.01
C VAL A 242 -0.11 -11.72 -24.00
N HIS A 243 0.96 -11.69 -23.20
CA HIS A 243 1.90 -10.56 -23.22
C HIS A 243 2.77 -10.46 -24.49
N GLN A 244 2.83 -11.51 -25.32
CA GLN A 244 3.51 -11.45 -26.62
C GLN A 244 2.60 -10.93 -27.75
N THR A 245 1.29 -10.90 -27.58
CA THR A 245 0.34 -10.45 -28.62
C THR A 245 -0.11 -9.00 -28.44
N ASP A 246 -0.29 -8.50 -27.21
CA ASP A 246 -0.84 -7.15 -26.99
C ASP A 246 0.18 -6.01 -27.16
N GLN A 247 1.48 -6.27 -26.99
CA GLN A 247 2.54 -5.33 -27.35
C GLN A 247 2.72 -5.21 -28.89
N ASN A 248 2.36 -6.24 -29.65
CA ASN A 248 2.51 -6.25 -31.11
C ASN A 248 1.34 -5.57 -31.85
N GLU A 249 0.18 -5.42 -31.21
CA GLU A 249 -0.98 -4.72 -31.82
C GLU A 249 -0.97 -3.20 -31.57
N THR A 250 -0.45 -2.74 -30.43
CA THR A 250 -0.30 -1.30 -30.15
C THR A 250 0.80 -0.67 -31.03
N ASP A 251 1.92 -1.37 -31.25
CA ASP A 251 3.00 -0.90 -32.13
C ASP A 251 2.65 -0.94 -33.63
N ASN A 252 1.76 -1.84 -34.05
CA ASN A 252 1.33 -1.94 -35.45
C ASN A 252 0.23 -0.95 -35.85
N LYS A 253 -0.55 -0.42 -34.89
CA LYS A 253 -1.49 0.68 -35.16
C LYS A 253 -0.79 2.04 -35.28
N ILE A 254 0.33 2.24 -34.59
CA ILE A 254 1.12 3.49 -34.65
C ILE A 254 1.99 3.55 -35.92
N LYS A 255 2.35 2.40 -36.52
CA LYS A 255 3.18 2.34 -37.74
C LYS A 255 2.42 2.41 -39.08
N LYS A 256 1.09 2.47 -39.10
CA LYS A 256 0.28 2.46 -40.35
C LYS A 256 -0.35 3.81 -40.76
N GLN A 257 -0.12 4.91 -40.05
CA GLN A 257 -0.48 6.24 -40.57
C GLN A 257 0.72 6.88 -41.28
N LYS A 258 0.87 6.54 -42.57
CA LYS A 258 1.73 7.27 -43.49
C LYS A 258 1.16 8.68 -43.70
N ILE A 259 1.98 9.67 -43.38
CA ILE A 259 1.84 11.07 -43.73
C ILE A 259 1.67 11.19 -45.26
N SER A 260 0.66 11.93 -45.71
CA SER A 260 0.51 12.41 -47.08
C SER A 260 0.02 13.87 -47.04
N PRO A 261 0.42 14.71 -48.01
CA PRO A 261 0.53 16.15 -47.82
C PRO A 261 -0.79 16.91 -47.98
N VAL A 262 -0.92 18.00 -47.21
CA VAL A 262 -2.06 18.92 -47.17
C VAL A 262 -2.16 19.74 -48.47
N LYS A 263 -3.34 19.71 -49.12
CA LYS A 263 -3.76 20.69 -50.14
C LYS A 263 -4.72 21.72 -49.50
N LYS A 264 -4.55 22.99 -49.93
CA LYS A 264 -5.29 24.20 -49.54
C LYS A 264 -6.74 24.24 -50.04
N GLU A 265 -7.50 25.16 -49.42
CA GLU A 265 -8.86 25.69 -49.72
C GLU A 265 -10.00 25.01 -48.94
N LYS A 266 -11.01 25.70 -48.37
CA LYS A 266 -11.38 27.12 -48.20
C LYS A 266 -12.36 27.16 -47.00
N SER A 267 -12.34 28.25 -46.21
CA SER A 267 -13.38 28.61 -45.22
C SER A 267 -14.66 29.07 -45.96
N PRO A 268 -15.87 29.02 -45.36
CA PRO A 268 -16.29 30.00 -44.34
C PRO A 268 -17.23 29.41 -43.24
N LEU A 269 -17.24 29.91 -41.99
CA LEU A 269 -18.17 30.94 -41.50
C LEU A 269 -17.87 31.27 -40.02
N LYS A 270 -18.23 32.50 -39.63
CA LYS A 270 -17.86 33.27 -38.43
C LYS A 270 -18.41 32.77 -37.07
N PRO A 271 -17.82 33.21 -35.94
CA PRO A 271 -18.18 32.80 -34.58
C PRO A 271 -19.31 33.65 -33.98
N SER A 272 -20.16 33.04 -33.17
CA SER A 272 -21.10 33.72 -32.27
C SER A 272 -20.82 33.37 -30.81
N ASN A 273 -20.71 34.42 -29.99
CA ASN A 273 -20.45 34.44 -28.56
C ASN A 273 -21.33 33.48 -27.73
N ALA A 274 -20.70 32.73 -26.82
CA ALA A 274 -21.32 32.26 -25.58
C ALA A 274 -20.29 32.40 -24.45
N GLN A 275 -20.74 32.99 -23.36
CA GLN A 275 -19.95 33.58 -22.30
C GLN A 275 -19.27 32.53 -21.41
N ASN A 276 -18.05 32.84 -20.98
CA ASN A 276 -17.36 32.18 -19.88
C ASN A 276 -18.17 32.34 -18.58
N THR A 277 -18.62 31.22 -18.00
CA THR A 277 -18.98 31.14 -16.59
C THR A 277 -17.91 30.34 -15.85
N PRO A 278 -17.28 30.88 -14.79
CA PRO A 278 -16.34 30.12 -13.97
C PRO A 278 -17.09 29.17 -13.03
N PHE A 279 -16.50 27.99 -12.79
CA PHE A 279 -16.93 27.07 -11.74
C PHE A 279 -16.97 27.79 -10.37
N PRO A 280 -17.97 27.52 -9.51
CA PRO A 280 -18.04 28.15 -8.20
C PRO A 280 -16.90 27.65 -7.31
N SER A 281 -16.05 28.59 -6.90
CA SER A 281 -15.04 28.41 -5.86
C SER A 281 -15.69 28.13 -4.51
N LEU A 282 -15.26 27.05 -3.85
CA LEU A 282 -15.49 26.82 -2.42
C LEU A 282 -14.94 28.01 -1.60
N PRO A 283 -15.59 28.39 -0.48
CA PRO A 283 -15.21 29.57 0.27
C PRO A 283 -13.84 29.37 0.95
N PRO A 284 -13.00 30.43 1.06
CA PRO A 284 -11.69 30.33 1.67
C PRO A 284 -11.81 30.31 3.19
N SER A 285 -11.50 29.18 3.81
CA SER A 285 -11.07 29.16 5.22
C SER A 285 -9.63 29.65 5.28
N SER A 286 -9.50 30.93 5.60
CA SER A 286 -8.25 31.65 5.78
C SER A 286 -7.47 31.17 7.01
N ILE A 287 -6.36 30.43 6.79
CA ILE A 287 -5.08 30.62 7.49
C ILE A 287 -3.97 30.37 6.45
N ASN A 288 -3.45 31.46 5.86
CA ASN A 288 -2.24 31.42 5.05
C ASN A 288 -1.03 31.28 5.99
N ASN A 289 -0.44 30.09 6.03
CA ASN A 289 0.96 29.85 6.35
C ASN A 289 1.37 28.63 5.54
N SER A 290 1.86 28.82 4.31
CA SER A 290 2.39 27.69 3.53
C SER A 290 3.72 27.27 4.14
N HIS A 291 3.68 26.35 5.10
CA HIS A 291 4.87 25.69 5.60
C HIS A 291 5.66 25.11 4.43
N MET A 292 6.99 25.18 4.53
CA MET A 292 7.89 24.62 3.56
C MET A 292 7.70 23.10 3.48
N ASP A 293 7.58 22.59 2.26
CA ASP A 293 7.50 21.17 1.96
C ASP A 293 8.90 20.60 1.61
N ARG A 294 8.96 19.33 1.23
CA ARG A 294 10.23 18.66 0.86
C ARG A 294 10.99 19.40 -0.24
N SER A 295 10.30 19.82 -1.29
CA SER A 295 10.91 20.53 -2.43
C SER A 295 11.44 21.89 -2.01
N GLY A 296 10.68 22.61 -1.18
CA GLY A 296 11.10 23.85 -0.55
C GLY A 296 12.36 23.68 0.31
N LEU A 297 12.43 22.63 1.12
CA LEU A 297 13.60 22.32 1.95
C LEU A 297 14.83 22.07 1.08
N GLN A 298 14.72 21.22 0.06
CA GLN A 298 15.84 20.93 -0.84
C GLN A 298 16.40 22.20 -1.51
N ASN A 299 15.50 23.07 -1.99
CA ASN A 299 15.88 24.38 -2.54
C ASN A 299 16.55 25.28 -1.49
N TYR A 300 16.04 25.29 -0.26
CA TYR A 300 16.62 26.05 0.84
C TYR A 300 18.04 25.56 1.17
N LEU A 301 18.26 24.25 1.27
CA LEU A 301 19.57 23.67 1.54
C LEU A 301 20.57 24.02 0.43
N MET A 302 20.17 23.83 -0.83
CA MET A 302 21.00 24.15 -1.99
C MET A 302 21.39 25.63 -2.04
N LYS A 303 20.42 26.54 -1.86
CA LYS A 303 20.65 27.99 -1.88
C LYS A 303 21.62 28.46 -0.80
N ASN A 304 21.59 27.81 0.37
CA ASN A 304 22.47 28.14 1.48
C ASN A 304 23.80 27.38 1.45
N GLY A 305 24.08 26.63 0.39
CA GLY A 305 25.31 25.85 0.25
C GLY A 305 25.45 24.79 1.34
N ILE A 306 24.34 24.12 1.70
CA ILE A 306 24.33 22.91 2.52
C ILE A 306 24.30 21.72 1.57
N LYS A 307 25.33 20.88 1.65
CA LYS A 307 25.41 19.67 0.83
C LYS A 307 24.59 18.56 1.46
N TYR A 308 23.83 17.84 0.64
CA TYR A 308 23.04 16.71 1.10
C TYR A 308 22.99 15.59 0.05
N GLN A 309 22.70 14.38 0.51
CA GLN A 309 22.30 13.24 -0.31
C GLN A 309 20.85 12.90 0.00
N VAL A 310 20.11 12.41 -1.00
CA VAL A 310 18.73 11.99 -0.82
C VAL A 310 18.54 10.61 -1.43
N GLN A 311 17.77 9.77 -0.74
CA GLN A 311 17.33 8.49 -1.24
C GLN A 311 15.81 8.41 -1.07
N ASP A 312 15.12 8.29 -2.19
CA ASP A 312 13.69 8.02 -2.21
C ASP A 312 13.41 6.58 -1.81
N HIS A 313 12.39 6.39 -0.99
CA HIS A 313 11.88 5.09 -0.59
C HIS A 313 10.37 5.17 -0.40
N LYS A 314 9.69 4.03 -0.34
CA LYS A 314 8.26 4.05 0.03
C LYS A 314 8.10 4.65 1.42
N GLU A 315 6.94 5.22 1.72
CA GLU A 315 6.69 5.80 3.04
C GLU A 315 6.88 4.75 4.14
N VAL A 316 7.80 5.03 5.05
CA VAL A 316 8.14 4.16 6.19
C VAL A 316 7.69 4.84 7.47
N PHE A 317 7.00 4.09 8.33
CA PHE A 317 6.42 4.60 9.59
C PHE A 317 6.95 3.86 10.82
N THR A 318 7.87 2.91 10.64
CA THR A 318 8.57 2.21 11.72
C THR A 318 10.08 2.37 11.58
N VAL A 319 10.80 2.37 12.70
CA VAL A 319 12.27 2.49 12.73
C VAL A 319 12.90 1.30 12.01
N GLU A 320 12.30 0.12 12.12
CA GLU A 320 12.73 -1.10 11.45
C GLU A 320 12.57 -0.99 9.93
N ALA A 321 11.44 -0.47 9.45
CA ALA A 321 11.21 -0.24 8.01
C ALA A 321 12.12 0.86 7.44
N LEU A 322 12.41 1.90 8.25
CA LEU A 322 13.41 2.91 7.92
C LEU A 322 14.78 2.26 7.73
N MET A 323 15.28 1.51 8.73
CA MET A 323 16.59 0.85 8.65
C MET A 323 16.71 -0.13 7.48
N GLN A 324 15.61 -0.76 7.05
CA GLN A 324 15.57 -1.60 5.85
C GLN A 324 15.67 -0.80 4.54
N CYS A 325 15.09 0.41 4.48
CA CYS A 325 15.14 1.29 3.30
C CYS A 325 16.47 2.06 3.19
N VAL A 326 17.04 2.46 4.32
CA VAL A 326 18.24 3.32 4.37
C VAL A 326 19.51 2.64 4.82
N SER A 327 19.51 1.31 4.95
CA SER A 327 20.73 0.50 5.11
C SER A 327 21.75 0.67 3.97
N VAL A 328 21.37 1.34 2.87
CA VAL A 328 22.24 1.71 1.74
C VAL A 328 22.85 3.11 1.93
N MET A 329 22.27 3.97 2.76
CA MET A 329 22.76 5.33 2.99
C MET A 329 23.72 5.33 4.18
N PRO A 330 25.04 5.53 3.96
CA PRO A 330 25.99 5.56 5.07
C PRO A 330 25.65 6.69 6.04
N GLY A 331 25.94 6.49 7.33
CA GLY A 331 25.79 7.52 8.36
C GLY A 331 24.85 7.14 9.50
N LEU A 332 24.65 8.10 10.40
CA LEU A 332 23.87 7.93 11.62
C LEU A 332 22.38 8.17 11.35
N HIS A 333 21.53 7.16 11.53
CA HIS A 333 20.09 7.31 11.36
C HIS A 333 19.42 7.81 12.63
N MET A 334 18.64 8.89 12.48
CA MET A 334 18.05 9.62 13.59
C MET A 334 16.54 9.42 13.66
N LYS A 335 16.01 9.21 14.86
CA LYS A 335 14.58 9.32 15.19
C LYS A 335 14.31 10.64 15.91
N ASN A 336 13.08 11.14 15.81
CA ASN A 336 12.70 12.44 16.32
C ASN A 336 11.44 12.34 17.17
N LEU A 337 11.40 13.04 18.30
CA LEU A 337 10.25 13.08 19.21
C LEU A 337 9.87 14.54 19.49
N PHE A 338 8.60 14.88 19.26
CA PHE A 338 8.05 16.17 19.62
C PHE A 338 7.49 16.13 21.04
N LEU A 339 8.07 16.92 21.94
CA LEU A 339 7.80 16.87 23.38
C LEU A 339 7.38 18.24 23.92
N LYS A 340 6.63 18.24 25.02
CA LYS A 340 6.28 19.42 25.79
C LYS A 340 6.47 19.18 27.28
N ASP A 341 6.81 20.23 28.02
CA ASP A 341 6.82 20.19 29.48
C ASP A 341 5.52 20.75 30.10
N LYS A 342 5.42 20.72 31.43
CA LYS A 342 4.26 21.27 32.16
C LYS A 342 4.06 22.77 31.95
N LYS A 343 5.13 23.53 31.66
CA LYS A 343 5.09 24.97 31.36
C LYS A 343 4.78 25.26 29.89
N LYS A 344 4.44 24.23 29.10
CA LYS A 344 4.16 24.30 27.66
C LYS A 344 5.37 24.72 26.81
N ASN A 345 6.60 24.61 27.32
CA ASN A 345 7.77 24.73 26.44
C ASN A 345 7.80 23.52 25.50
N LEU A 346 8.15 23.77 24.24
CA LEU A 346 8.20 22.75 23.20
C LEU A 346 9.64 22.33 22.94
N TYR A 347 9.86 21.04 22.70
CA TYR A 347 11.16 20.46 22.45
C TYR A 347 11.06 19.50 21.26
N LEU A 348 12.09 19.51 20.41
CA LEU A 348 12.32 18.51 19.39
C LEU A 348 13.56 17.72 19.77
N LEU A 349 13.37 16.46 20.17
CA LEU A 349 14.45 15.56 20.53
C LEU A 349 14.83 14.69 19.34
N SER A 350 16.06 14.80 18.86
CA SER A 350 16.63 13.93 17.82
C SER A 350 17.72 13.03 18.40
N THR A 351 17.58 11.72 18.26
CA THR A 351 18.54 10.74 18.78
C THR A 351 18.73 9.57 17.84
N ARG A 352 19.77 8.77 18.05
CA ARG A 352 20.02 7.57 17.26
C ARG A 352 18.79 6.66 17.28
N HIS A 353 18.51 6.02 16.16
CA HIS A 353 17.31 5.20 16.00
C HIS A 353 17.18 4.08 17.06
N ASP A 354 18.30 3.49 17.48
CA ASP A 354 18.45 2.42 18.49
C ASP A 354 18.64 2.94 19.93
N ALA A 355 18.89 4.24 20.13
CA ALA A 355 19.10 4.79 21.47
C ALA A 355 17.87 4.59 22.37
N LYS A 356 18.09 4.13 23.61
CA LYS A 356 17.02 3.99 24.60
C LYS A 356 16.75 5.34 25.24
N VAL A 357 15.54 5.87 25.00
CA VAL A 357 15.13 7.19 25.49
C VAL A 357 14.17 7.05 26.65
N THR A 358 14.60 7.48 27.84
CA THR A 358 13.74 7.65 29.01
C THR A 358 13.42 9.14 29.18
N LEU A 359 12.13 9.53 29.02
CA LEU A 359 11.73 10.95 29.08
C LEU A 359 12.10 11.63 30.40
N ASN A 360 12.09 10.91 31.52
CA ASN A 360 12.50 11.43 32.82
C ASN A 360 13.99 11.80 32.87
N ASP A 361 14.85 11.03 32.20
CA ASP A 361 16.29 11.29 32.18
C ASP A 361 16.62 12.42 31.23
N VAL A 362 15.94 12.49 30.08
CA VAL A 362 16.00 13.66 29.19
C VAL A 362 15.57 14.92 29.94
N ALA A 363 14.45 14.86 30.67
CA ALA A 363 13.94 16.01 31.43
C ALA A 363 14.97 16.53 32.44
N LYS A 364 15.60 15.63 33.20
CA LYS A 364 16.68 15.98 34.13
C LYS A 364 17.87 16.62 33.41
N LYS A 365 18.34 16.02 32.31
CA LYS A 365 19.51 16.50 31.54
C LYS A 365 19.28 17.89 30.93
N ILE A 366 18.06 18.23 30.52
CA ILE A 366 17.73 19.56 29.97
C ILE A 366 17.17 20.53 31.01
N GLY A 367 17.17 20.17 32.29
CA GLY A 367 16.73 21.04 33.39
C GLY A 367 15.22 21.33 33.41
N THR A 368 14.39 20.40 32.93
CA THR A 368 12.92 20.50 32.98
C THR A 368 12.29 19.34 33.79
N LYS A 369 10.95 19.35 33.89
CA LYS A 369 10.15 18.31 34.58
C LYS A 369 8.95 17.91 33.71
N ASP A 370 8.50 16.68 33.87
CA ASP A 370 7.27 16.15 33.27
C ASP A 370 7.20 16.27 31.74
N LEU A 371 8.26 15.83 31.05
CA LEU A 371 8.24 15.73 29.59
C LEU A 371 7.20 14.70 29.15
N ARG A 372 6.36 15.11 28.21
CA ARG A 372 5.36 14.27 27.55
C ARG A 372 5.29 14.61 26.07
N PHE A 373 4.63 13.77 25.28
CA PHE A 373 4.40 14.06 23.87
C PHE A 373 3.63 15.38 23.67
N GLY A 374 4.08 16.16 22.70
CA GLY A 374 3.40 17.38 22.27
C GLY A 374 2.10 17.08 21.53
N ASP A 375 1.21 18.07 21.45
CA ASP A 375 -0.05 17.91 20.73
C ASP A 375 0.18 17.95 19.22
N GLU A 376 -0.47 17.07 18.47
CA GLU A 376 -0.31 16.99 17.01
C GLU A 376 -0.73 18.30 16.30
N SER A 377 -1.79 18.95 16.79
CA SER A 377 -2.26 20.23 16.25
C SER A 377 -1.20 21.33 16.37
N VAL A 378 -0.53 21.43 17.53
CA VAL A 378 0.53 22.42 17.80
C VAL A 378 1.76 22.14 16.92
N MET A 379 2.13 20.87 16.79
CA MET A 379 3.24 20.48 15.92
C MET A 379 2.95 20.77 14.45
N LYS A 380 1.73 20.52 13.96
CA LYS A 380 1.35 20.84 12.58
C LYS A 380 1.35 22.36 12.34
N GLU A 381 0.89 23.14 13.31
CA GLU A 381 0.89 24.61 13.25
C GLU A 381 2.30 25.21 13.26
N ILE A 382 3.24 24.64 14.01
CA ILE A 382 4.59 25.21 14.17
C ILE A 382 5.58 24.63 13.17
N LEU A 383 5.59 23.30 13.01
CA LEU A 383 6.58 22.57 12.22
C LEU A 383 6.07 22.16 10.84
N GLY A 384 4.76 22.25 10.58
CA GLY A 384 4.17 21.90 9.28
C GLY A 384 4.13 20.40 8.97
N VAL A 385 4.32 19.53 9.97
CA VAL A 385 4.43 18.07 9.80
C VAL A 385 3.49 17.30 10.74
N ALA A 386 3.06 16.10 10.33
CA ALA A 386 2.23 15.19 11.12
C ALA A 386 3.05 14.32 12.10
N GLN A 387 2.39 13.63 13.04
CA GLN A 387 3.04 12.98 14.21
C GLN A 387 4.02 11.83 13.87
N GLY A 388 4.00 11.33 12.65
CA GLY A 388 4.98 10.37 12.12
C GLY A 388 6.04 10.96 11.19
N CYS A 389 5.96 12.24 10.83
CA CYS A 389 6.86 12.91 9.87
C CYS A 389 7.81 13.90 10.56
N VAL A 390 7.84 13.88 11.90
CA VAL A 390 8.66 14.81 12.67
C VAL A 390 10.14 14.56 12.39
N THR A 391 10.87 15.64 12.15
CA THR A 391 12.26 15.63 11.72
C THR A 391 12.97 16.90 12.17
N ALA A 392 14.28 16.84 12.43
CA ALA A 392 15.09 18.01 12.75
C ALA A 392 14.97 19.11 11.68
N PHE A 393 14.80 18.73 10.41
CA PHE A 393 14.62 19.70 9.32
C PHE A 393 13.32 20.48 9.37
N ALA A 394 12.33 20.05 10.16
CA ALA A 394 11.07 20.77 10.31
C ALA A 394 11.23 22.11 11.06
N LEU A 395 12.37 22.33 11.70
CA LEU A 395 12.74 23.62 12.28
C LEU A 395 12.85 24.75 11.26
N VAL A 396 12.98 24.45 9.96
CA VAL A 396 12.90 25.47 8.90
C VAL A 396 11.55 26.20 8.88
N ASN A 397 10.51 25.53 9.40
CA ASN A 397 9.16 26.07 9.50
C ASN A 397 8.90 26.83 10.81
N ASP A 398 9.72 26.63 11.85
CA ASP A 398 9.59 27.32 13.14
C ASP A 398 10.24 28.71 13.11
N THR A 399 9.64 29.60 12.33
CA THR A 399 10.10 30.99 12.15
C THR A 399 10.01 31.85 13.41
N LYS A 400 9.33 31.38 14.45
CA LYS A 400 9.17 32.06 15.74
C LYS A 400 10.06 31.46 16.85
N HIS A 401 10.87 30.45 16.53
CA HIS A 401 11.79 29.78 17.45
C HIS A 401 11.11 29.27 18.73
N GLN A 402 9.92 28.69 18.58
CA GLN A 402 9.11 28.18 19.68
C GLN A 402 9.61 26.81 20.19
N VAL A 403 10.32 26.06 19.35
CA VAL A 403 10.77 24.69 19.60
C VAL A 403 12.25 24.67 19.96
N LYS A 404 12.57 24.10 21.11
CA LYS A 404 13.96 23.91 21.56
C LYS A 404 14.53 22.62 20.98
N MET A 405 15.60 22.73 20.22
CA MET A 405 16.28 21.57 19.65
C MET A 405 17.15 20.86 20.70
N VAL A 406 16.93 19.56 20.88
CA VAL A 406 17.77 18.67 21.69
C VAL A 406 18.27 17.56 20.79
N ILE A 407 19.58 17.36 20.69
CA ILE A 407 20.15 16.37 19.77
C ILE A 407 21.21 15.53 20.48
N ASP A 408 21.29 14.27 20.06
CA ASP A 408 22.37 13.37 20.43
C ASP A 408 23.73 13.94 20.03
N GLU A 409 24.66 14.01 20.98
CA GLU A 409 25.99 14.57 20.74
C GLU A 409 26.74 13.80 19.64
N GLU A 410 26.47 12.49 19.47
CA GLU A 410 27.11 11.66 18.44
C GLU A 410 26.74 12.15 17.03
N ALA A 411 25.52 12.63 16.83
CA ALA A 411 25.07 13.21 15.55
C ALA A 411 25.78 14.51 15.21
N MET A 412 26.33 15.21 16.20
CA MET A 412 27.10 16.43 15.99
C MET A 412 28.61 16.18 15.99
N SER A 413 29.03 14.92 16.20
CA SER A 413 30.42 14.51 16.15
C SER A 413 30.87 14.23 14.72
N ASN A 414 32.16 14.41 14.44
CA ASN A 414 32.74 14.04 13.15
C ASN A 414 33.04 12.52 13.05
N ALA A 415 32.44 11.69 13.91
CA ALA A 415 32.61 10.24 13.87
C ALA A 415 31.89 9.60 12.67
N HIS A 416 30.82 10.24 12.18
CA HIS A 416 30.05 9.78 11.02
C HIS A 416 30.11 10.82 9.91
N GLN A 417 30.33 10.37 8.67
CA GLN A 417 30.37 11.26 7.51
C GLN A 417 29.01 11.93 7.25
N TYR A 418 27.92 11.22 7.54
CA TYR A 418 26.55 11.66 7.33
C TYR A 418 25.68 11.39 8.56
N VAL A 419 24.65 12.22 8.70
CA VAL A 419 23.55 12.07 9.65
C VAL A 419 22.25 12.16 8.86
N ASN A 420 21.39 11.18 9.05
CA ASN A 420 20.28 10.88 8.18
C ASN A 420 18.94 11.16 8.88
N PHE A 421 18.10 11.98 8.24
CA PHE A 421 16.77 12.37 8.70
C PHE A 421 15.74 12.32 7.56
N HIS A 422 14.46 12.41 7.88
CA HIS A 422 13.41 12.61 6.87
C HIS A 422 13.40 14.07 6.35
N PRO A 423 13.28 14.32 5.04
CA PRO A 423 13.21 15.67 4.47
C PRO A 423 11.76 16.18 4.43
N LEU A 424 11.12 16.33 5.60
CA LEU A 424 9.72 16.74 5.76
C LEU A 424 8.69 15.80 5.11
N SER A 425 9.12 14.60 4.72
CA SER A 425 8.30 13.55 4.12
C SER A 425 8.88 12.19 4.48
N ASN A 426 8.01 11.22 4.71
CA ASN A 426 8.42 9.85 5.04
C ASN A 426 8.77 9.01 3.80
N ALA A 427 8.60 9.58 2.59
CA ALA A 427 8.93 8.95 1.31
C ALA A 427 10.42 9.14 0.90
N ALA A 428 11.24 9.70 1.79
CA ALA A 428 12.67 9.79 1.55
C ALA A 428 13.46 9.95 2.85
N THR A 429 14.76 9.74 2.72
CA THR A 429 15.75 10.07 3.73
C THR A 429 16.79 10.99 3.11
N LEU A 430 17.22 11.97 3.89
CA LEU A 430 18.18 13.00 3.54
C LEU A 430 19.36 12.93 4.52
N GLY A 431 20.56 12.76 3.96
CA GLY A 431 21.81 12.74 4.70
C GLY A 431 22.59 14.03 4.53
N VAL A 432 23.11 14.58 5.63
CA VAL A 432 23.98 15.77 5.67
C VAL A 432 25.21 15.50 6.52
N SER A 433 26.30 16.24 6.29
CA SER A 433 27.44 16.20 7.21
C SER A 433 27.09 16.87 8.55
N PRO A 434 27.75 16.50 9.67
CA PRO A 434 27.56 17.19 10.96
C PRO A 434 27.79 18.70 10.89
N ASN A 435 28.77 19.14 10.08
CA ASN A 435 29.05 20.56 9.84
C ASN A 435 27.91 21.27 9.08
N ASP A 436 27.34 20.60 8.06
CA ASP A 436 26.20 21.11 7.32
C ASP A 436 24.92 21.14 8.17
N LEU A 437 24.74 20.16 9.05
CA LEU A 437 23.65 20.13 10.03
C LEU A 437 23.77 21.28 11.04
N GLN A 438 24.98 21.54 11.55
CA GLN A 438 25.26 22.69 12.41
C GLN A 438 24.96 24.02 11.70
N LYS A 439 25.35 24.13 10.42
CA LYS A 439 25.04 25.29 9.59
C LYS A 439 23.54 25.47 9.40
N PHE A 440 22.78 24.39 9.18
CA PHE A 440 21.32 24.42 9.11
C PHE A 440 20.69 24.96 10.40
N PHE A 441 21.15 24.49 11.57
CA PHE A 441 20.68 24.98 12.86
C PHE A 441 20.98 26.48 13.07
N THR A 442 22.18 26.94 12.68
CA THR A 442 22.53 28.36 12.72
C THR A 442 21.63 29.20 11.80
N LEU A 443 21.39 28.76 10.56
CA LEU A 443 20.55 29.49 9.59
C LEU A 443 19.08 29.55 9.99
N THR A 444 18.57 28.52 10.68
CA THR A 444 17.20 28.50 11.20
C THR A 444 17.06 29.15 12.57
N GLY A 445 18.16 29.64 13.18
CA GLY A 445 18.13 30.31 14.48
C GLY A 445 17.96 29.38 15.68
N HIS A 446 18.15 28.07 15.51
CA HIS A 446 17.99 27.08 16.57
C HIS A 446 19.35 26.65 17.12
N LYS A 447 19.64 26.94 18.40
CA LYS A 447 20.84 26.44 19.06
C LYS A 447 20.56 25.06 19.68
N PRO A 448 21.22 23.97 19.23
CA PRO A 448 20.96 22.64 19.77
C PRO A 448 21.55 22.48 21.18
N THR A 449 20.80 21.84 22.06
CA THR A 449 21.31 21.28 23.32
C THR A 449 21.80 19.86 23.06
N LEU A 450 23.09 19.61 23.29
CA LEU A 450 23.69 18.30 23.07
C LEU A 450 23.49 17.41 24.30
N LEU A 451 23.03 16.18 24.09
CA LEU A 451 22.91 15.17 25.13
C LEU A 451 23.60 13.88 24.70
N LYS A 452 24.29 13.25 25.65
CA LYS A 452 24.80 11.89 25.48
C LYS A 452 23.74 10.85 25.81
N PHE A 453 23.57 9.86 24.94
CA PHE A 453 22.73 8.68 25.15
C PHE A 453 23.60 7.41 25.17
N GLU A 454 23.11 6.37 25.86
CA GLU A 454 23.76 5.06 25.93
C GLU A 454 23.31 4.15 24.78
#